data_AF-A0AAD2FR36-F1
#
_entry.id   AF-A0AAD2FR36-F1
#
_cell.length_a   1.000
_cell.length_b   1.000
_cell.length_c   1.000
_cell.angle_alpha   90.00
_cell.angle_beta   90.00
_cell.angle_gamma   90.00
#
_symmetry.space_group_name_H-M   'P 1'
#
loop_
_entity.id
_entity.type
_entity.pdbx_description
1 polymer ?
#
loop_
_entity_poly.entity_id
_entity_poly.type
_entity_poly.pdbx_seq_one_letter_code
_entity_poly.pdbx_strand_id
1 'polypeptide(L)'
;MTKPYRTALSLLLVCLSFLLASKGVYSFIVPRNGALRETRSLFTSFQFEDESPEEPTSNRQAEFQNLEPVQESSIRMERKRKDKETGKKFVSYGDDLWRLRSVMNKLSRRLLDAISDGTPEVEDKVRSQLREIEQQDPELVYEMELKDLQLAKATGKTDDAERHGENAMEARGCIPAFNLEGLWVGKYGHHGYEMINVTYQGDQLIAYKVTGDKNVPKGEITFQVDLSPIKPKAIGSGKMDMPLQPISLTEKAAKKWGTKQLPRYRGLGHVAEPRFSNGQWMEGQLILISQEYFSFAWIPIETQIFFGRPSPELALKMLRENGVSASGGLKAWESPPPIDADVEVLKEFAATCLDLTTEDAEESLEGGAFSCIWHGVDTEECSFQ
;
A
#
# COMPACT_ATOMS: atom_id res chain seq x y z
N MET A 1 41.48 -24.92 -22.55
CA MET A 1 41.11 -23.81 -21.64
C MET A 1 40.21 -22.84 -22.39
N THR A 2 38.91 -23.11 -22.44
CA THR A 2 37.92 -22.31 -23.18
C THR A 2 36.59 -22.28 -22.43
N LYS A 3 36.33 -21.12 -21.81
CA LYS A 3 35.06 -20.42 -21.49
C LYS A 3 33.92 -21.17 -20.76
N PRO A 4 33.61 -20.80 -19.49
CA PRO A 4 32.33 -21.08 -18.82
C PRO A 4 31.22 -20.04 -19.11
N TYR A 5 31.41 -19.12 -20.07
CA TYR A 5 30.46 -18.01 -20.33
C TYR A 5 29.22 -18.37 -21.17
N ARG A 6 29.12 -19.59 -21.72
CA ARG A 6 27.98 -19.98 -22.57
C ARG A 6 26.71 -20.34 -21.80
N THR A 7 26.82 -20.77 -20.54
CA THR A 7 25.66 -21.16 -19.72
C THR A 7 24.88 -19.97 -19.17
N ALA A 8 25.57 -18.88 -18.79
CA ALA A 8 24.92 -17.65 -18.34
C ALA A 8 24.12 -16.95 -19.46
N LEU A 9 24.62 -16.98 -20.71
CA LEU A 9 23.95 -16.37 -21.86
C LEU A 9 22.67 -17.12 -22.26
N SER A 10 22.65 -18.45 -22.08
CA SER A 10 21.48 -19.28 -22.37
C SER A 10 20.34 -19.08 -21.37
N LEU A 11 20.63 -18.76 -20.10
CA LEU A 11 19.59 -18.45 -19.11
C LEU A 11 18.92 -17.10 -19.39
N LEU A 12 19.69 -16.09 -19.80
CA LEU A 12 19.18 -14.74 -20.07
C LEU A 12 18.25 -14.71 -21.30
N LEU A 13 18.57 -15.50 -22.34
CA LEU A 13 17.76 -15.62 -23.56
C LEU A 13 16.43 -16.37 -23.34
N VAL A 14 16.37 -17.33 -22.42
CA VAL A 14 15.13 -18.06 -22.06
C VAL A 14 14.19 -17.17 -21.25
N CYS A 15 14.72 -16.31 -20.37
CA CYS A 15 13.90 -15.33 -19.64
C CYS A 15 13.30 -14.24 -20.57
N LEU A 16 14.07 -13.75 -21.56
CA LEU A 16 13.58 -12.72 -22.49
C LEU A 16 12.52 -13.23 -23.48
N SER A 17 12.61 -14.49 -23.92
CA SER A 17 11.67 -15.06 -24.89
C SER A 17 10.28 -15.35 -24.28
N PHE A 18 10.19 -15.61 -22.98
CA PHE A 18 8.91 -15.80 -22.28
C PHE A 18 8.13 -14.50 -22.03
N LEU A 19 8.81 -13.38 -21.83
CA LEU A 19 8.18 -12.05 -21.65
C LEU A 19 7.45 -11.54 -22.92
N LEU A 20 7.76 -12.09 -24.09
CA LEU A 20 7.16 -11.67 -25.36
C LEU A 20 5.95 -12.51 -25.80
N ALA A 21 5.69 -13.66 -25.17
CA ALA A 21 4.65 -14.60 -25.60
C ALA A 21 3.27 -14.44 -24.92
N SER A 22 3.11 -13.54 -23.93
CA SER A 22 1.87 -13.44 -23.12
C SER A 22 0.88 -12.35 -23.56
N LYS A 23 0.82 -11.99 -24.84
CA LYS A 23 -0.22 -11.09 -25.37
C LYS A 23 -1.51 -11.85 -25.71
N GLY A 24 -2.12 -12.46 -24.70
CA GLY A 24 -3.51 -12.90 -24.74
C GLY A 24 -4.39 -11.84 -24.07
N VAL A 25 -5.12 -11.06 -24.87
CA VAL A 25 -6.12 -10.11 -24.36
C VAL A 25 -7.27 -10.92 -23.77
N TYR A 26 -7.33 -11.05 -22.44
CA TYR A 26 -8.55 -11.45 -21.75
C TYR A 26 -9.40 -10.20 -21.54
N SER A 27 -10.39 -10.00 -22.42
CA SER A 27 -11.50 -9.11 -22.13
C SER A 27 -12.35 -9.75 -21.03
N PHE A 28 -12.41 -9.11 -19.86
CA PHE A 28 -13.37 -9.48 -18.82
C PHE A 28 -14.77 -9.07 -19.30
N ILE A 29 -15.58 -10.06 -19.71
CA ILE A 29 -17.00 -9.83 -20.00
C ILE A 29 -17.74 -9.88 -18.66
N VAL A 30 -18.20 -8.71 -18.20
CA VAL A 30 -19.15 -8.61 -17.09
C VAL A 30 -20.46 -9.26 -17.53
N PRO A 31 -21.01 -10.26 -16.81
CA PRO A 31 -22.32 -10.80 -17.13
C PRO A 31 -23.40 -9.75 -16.80
N ARG A 32 -23.98 -9.15 -17.85
CA ARG A 32 -25.26 -8.46 -17.74
C ARG A 32 -26.36 -9.51 -17.56
N ASN A 33 -26.93 -9.60 -16.37
CA ASN A 33 -28.30 -10.08 -16.17
C ASN A 33 -28.84 -9.60 -14.82
N GLY A 34 -29.96 -8.89 -14.85
CA GLY A 34 -30.71 -8.51 -13.65
C GLY A 34 -31.49 -7.21 -13.85
N ALA A 35 -32.75 -7.34 -14.27
CA ALA A 35 -33.67 -6.23 -14.48
C ALA A 35 -33.84 -5.38 -13.21
N LEU A 36 -33.54 -4.07 -13.31
CA LEU A 36 -33.88 -3.09 -12.29
C LEU A 36 -35.05 -2.23 -12.78
N ARG A 37 -36.10 -2.21 -11.95
CA ARG A 37 -37.29 -1.38 -12.07
C ARG A 37 -36.90 0.10 -12.07
N GLU A 38 -37.43 0.84 -13.04
CA GLU A 38 -37.47 2.30 -13.02
C GLU A 38 -38.16 2.80 -11.75
N THR A 39 -37.41 3.49 -10.89
CA THR A 39 -37.97 4.42 -9.92
C THR A 39 -37.64 5.82 -10.39
N ARG A 40 -38.67 6.55 -10.82
CA ARG A 40 -38.59 7.99 -11.10
C ARG A 40 -38.34 8.71 -9.78
N SER A 41 -37.14 9.26 -9.61
CA SER A 41 -36.82 10.21 -8.54
C SER A 41 -37.04 11.63 -9.05
N LEU A 42 -37.81 12.41 -8.29
CA LEU A 42 -38.12 13.80 -8.55
C LEU A 42 -36.92 14.68 -8.18
N PHE A 43 -36.36 15.35 -9.19
CA PHE A 43 -35.34 16.38 -9.04
C PHE A 43 -35.92 17.58 -8.28
N THR A 44 -35.37 17.89 -7.11
CA THR A 44 -35.54 19.19 -6.46
C THR A 44 -34.19 19.90 -6.54
N SER A 45 -34.11 20.99 -7.30
CA SER A 45 -32.91 21.82 -7.42
C SER A 45 -32.66 22.55 -6.10
N PHE A 46 -31.58 22.21 -5.40
CA PHE A 46 -31.08 22.99 -4.28
C PHE A 46 -30.05 23.99 -4.81
N GLN A 47 -30.42 25.28 -4.81
CA GLN A 47 -29.48 26.37 -5.06
C GLN A 47 -28.70 26.62 -3.77
N PHE A 48 -27.38 26.44 -3.80
CA PHE A 48 -26.51 26.93 -2.72
C PHE A 48 -26.39 28.44 -2.89
N GLU A 49 -26.87 29.18 -1.88
CA GLU A 49 -26.54 30.58 -1.70
C GLU A 49 -25.07 30.68 -1.27
N ASP A 50 -24.38 31.64 -1.87
CA ASP A 50 -22.96 31.94 -1.73
C ASP A 50 -22.75 32.62 -0.36
N GLU A 51 -22.65 31.82 0.71
CA GLU A 51 -22.29 32.31 2.04
C GLU A 51 -20.79 32.65 2.07
N SER A 52 -20.51 33.93 2.30
CA SER A 52 -19.16 34.47 2.47
C SER A 52 -18.41 33.77 3.60
N PRO A 53 -17.11 33.46 3.44
CA PRO A 53 -16.34 32.75 4.45
C PRO A 53 -16.13 33.65 5.68
N GLU A 54 -16.88 33.41 6.74
CA GLU A 54 -16.53 33.94 8.06
C GLU A 54 -15.27 33.24 8.54
N GLU A 55 -14.19 34.01 8.74
CA GLU A 55 -12.91 33.49 9.21
C GLU A 55 -13.07 32.85 10.60
N PRO A 56 -12.89 31.53 10.77
CA PRO A 56 -12.97 30.90 12.07
C PRO A 56 -11.79 31.39 12.92
N THR A 57 -12.08 32.24 13.90
CA THR A 57 -11.14 32.74 14.91
C THR A 57 -10.80 31.63 15.91
N SER A 58 -10.10 30.60 15.43
CA SER A 58 -9.58 29.52 16.27
C SER A 58 -8.38 30.04 17.06
N ASN A 59 -8.64 30.48 18.30
CA ASN A 59 -7.62 30.87 19.28
C ASN A 59 -6.49 29.83 19.47
N ARG A 60 -6.70 28.58 19.05
CA ARG A 60 -5.72 27.49 19.16
C ARG A 60 -4.57 27.59 18.16
N GLN A 61 -4.75 28.28 17.02
CA GLN A 61 -3.66 28.44 16.05
C GLN A 61 -2.54 29.35 16.56
N ALA A 62 -2.86 30.32 17.42
CA ALA A 62 -1.88 31.25 17.98
C ALA A 62 -0.83 30.54 18.86
N GLU A 63 -1.17 29.40 19.47
CA GLU A 63 -0.25 28.63 20.33
C GLU A 63 0.88 27.94 19.52
N PHE A 64 0.67 27.69 18.23
CA PHE A 64 1.65 26.99 17.37
C PHE A 64 2.43 27.91 16.43
N GLN A 65 2.03 29.17 16.27
CA GLN A 65 2.68 30.10 15.33
C GLN A 65 4.08 30.56 15.75
N ASN A 66 4.48 30.36 17.01
CA ASN A 66 5.77 30.80 17.55
C ASN A 66 6.67 29.66 18.04
N LEU A 67 6.37 28.40 17.70
CA LEU A 67 7.28 27.31 18.00
C LEU A 67 8.51 27.43 17.10
N GLU A 68 9.67 27.67 17.71
CA GLU A 68 10.94 27.62 16.99
C GLU A 68 11.07 26.26 16.29
N PRO A 69 11.55 26.21 15.03
CA PRO A 69 11.78 24.95 14.35
C PRO A 69 12.64 24.05 15.23
N VAL A 70 12.10 22.88 15.62
CA VAL A 70 12.82 21.91 16.43
C VAL A 70 14.15 21.59 15.73
N GLN A 71 15.27 21.86 16.39
CA GLN A 71 16.59 21.57 15.83
C GLN A 71 16.65 20.11 15.41
N GLU A 72 16.95 19.87 14.13
CA GLU A 72 17.01 18.50 13.61
C GLU A 72 18.18 17.76 14.24
N SER A 73 17.92 16.57 14.77
CA SER A 73 18.99 15.72 15.29
C SER A 73 19.95 15.31 14.19
N SER A 74 21.22 15.08 14.54
CA SER A 74 22.24 14.55 13.62
C SER A 74 21.80 13.27 12.90
N ILE A 75 21.10 12.40 13.63
CA ILE A 75 20.53 11.15 13.10
C ILE A 75 19.48 11.44 12.01
N ARG A 76 18.61 12.43 12.22
CA ARG A 76 17.59 12.82 11.22
C ARG A 76 18.22 13.42 9.97
N MET A 77 19.23 14.27 10.14
CA MET A 77 19.97 14.85 9.02
C MET A 77 20.66 13.77 8.18
N GLU A 78 21.31 12.82 8.84
CA GLU A 78 21.98 11.70 8.16
C GLU A 78 20.99 10.81 7.40
N ARG A 79 19.82 10.52 8.00
CA ARG A 79 18.74 9.80 7.31
C ARG A 79 18.29 10.53 6.04
N LYS A 80 17.99 11.83 6.14
CA LYS A 80 17.61 12.64 4.98
C LYS A 80 18.69 12.68 3.89
N ARG A 81 19.97 12.73 4.29
CA ARG A 81 21.10 12.68 3.35
C ARG A 81 21.12 11.36 2.61
N LYS A 82 20.98 10.24 3.33
CA LYS A 82 20.90 8.89 2.75
C LYS A 82 19.70 8.75 1.82
N ASP A 83 18.51 9.17 2.25
CA ASP A 83 17.30 9.14 1.43
C ASP A 83 17.48 9.94 0.12
N LYS A 84 18.16 11.09 0.18
CA LYS A 84 18.49 11.90 -1.01
C LYS A 84 19.51 11.24 -1.92
N GLU A 85 20.49 10.52 -1.38
CA GLU A 85 21.48 9.77 -2.17
C GLU A 85 20.85 8.57 -2.85
N THR A 86 20.09 7.80 -2.09
CA THR A 86 19.34 6.66 -2.58
C THR A 86 18.30 7.09 -3.64
N GLY A 87 17.62 8.23 -3.45
CA GLY A 87 16.70 8.80 -4.44
C GLY A 87 17.37 9.33 -5.72
N LYS A 88 18.70 9.50 -5.74
CA LYS A 88 19.46 9.75 -6.99
C LYS A 88 19.88 8.46 -7.69
N LYS A 89 20.09 7.39 -6.92
CA LYS A 89 20.52 6.09 -7.40
C LYS A 89 19.38 5.34 -8.10
N PHE A 90 18.19 5.37 -7.50
CA PHE A 90 17.02 4.66 -8.01
C PHE A 90 15.96 5.61 -8.54
N VAL A 91 15.24 5.18 -9.57
CA VAL A 91 14.11 5.94 -10.10
C VAL A 91 12.96 5.91 -9.09
N SER A 92 12.32 7.06 -8.87
CA SER A 92 11.13 7.17 -8.05
C SER A 92 9.98 6.35 -8.61
N TYR A 93 9.15 5.82 -7.73
CA TYR A 93 7.91 5.15 -8.11
C TYR A 93 6.97 6.06 -8.93
N GLY A 94 6.13 5.45 -9.75
CA GLY A 94 5.14 6.12 -10.60
C GLY A 94 5.54 6.10 -12.07
N ASP A 95 5.18 7.16 -12.80
CA ASP A 95 5.37 7.24 -14.25
C ASP A 95 6.83 7.17 -14.71
N ASP A 96 7.77 7.60 -13.87
CA ASP A 96 9.20 7.53 -14.19
C ASP A 96 9.71 6.09 -14.19
N LEU A 97 9.31 5.27 -13.20
CA LEU A 97 9.62 3.84 -13.17
C LEU A 97 9.02 3.12 -14.39
N TRP A 98 7.77 3.44 -14.75
CA TRP A 98 7.14 2.86 -15.94
C TRP A 98 7.84 3.27 -17.24
N ARG A 99 8.31 4.52 -17.32
CA ARG A 99 9.10 5.01 -18.45
C ARG A 99 10.43 4.27 -18.54
N LEU A 100 11.13 4.08 -17.43
CA LEU A 100 12.37 3.31 -17.34
C LEU A 100 12.16 1.90 -17.89
N ARG A 101 11.13 1.20 -17.41
CA ARG A 101 10.78 -0.17 -17.86
C ARG A 101 10.39 -0.22 -19.34
N SER A 102 9.73 0.81 -19.86
CA SER A 102 9.43 0.93 -21.29
C SER A 102 10.70 1.08 -22.13
N VAL A 103 11.67 1.89 -21.68
CA VAL A 103 12.99 2.03 -22.33
C VAL A 103 13.75 0.70 -22.28
N MET A 104 13.78 0.04 -21.11
CA MET A 104 14.38 -1.28 -20.95
C MET A 104 13.80 -2.29 -21.95
N ASN A 105 12.48 -2.35 -22.08
CA ASN A 105 11.82 -3.22 -23.07
C ASN A 105 12.20 -2.89 -24.52
N LYS A 106 12.37 -1.61 -24.87
CA LYS A 106 12.83 -1.20 -26.23
C LYS A 106 14.27 -1.63 -26.47
N LEU A 107 15.16 -1.43 -25.50
CA LEU A 107 16.55 -1.86 -25.59
C LEU A 107 16.67 -3.37 -25.69
N SER A 108 15.87 -4.11 -24.92
CA SER A 108 15.80 -5.58 -24.99
C SER A 108 15.41 -6.08 -26.39
N ARG A 109 14.42 -5.46 -27.05
CA ARG A 109 14.08 -5.81 -28.45
C ARG A 109 15.22 -5.49 -29.40
N ARG A 110 15.79 -4.29 -29.29
CA ARG A 110 16.93 -3.87 -30.11
C ARG A 110 18.16 -4.78 -29.92
N LEU A 111 18.36 -5.32 -28.71
CA LEU A 111 19.42 -6.28 -28.44
C LEU A 111 19.18 -7.59 -29.22
N LEU A 112 17.95 -8.09 -29.24
CA LEU A 112 17.59 -9.28 -30.02
C LEU A 112 17.79 -9.04 -31.52
N ASP A 113 17.41 -7.87 -32.02
CA ASP A 113 17.63 -7.48 -33.42
C ASP A 113 19.13 -7.45 -33.76
N ALA A 114 19.96 -6.82 -32.91
CA ALA A 114 21.42 -6.75 -33.11
C ALA A 114 22.10 -8.13 -33.09
N ILE A 115 21.63 -9.04 -32.22
CA ILE A 115 22.09 -10.44 -32.18
C ILE A 115 21.69 -11.17 -33.46
N SER A 116 20.46 -10.97 -33.95
CA SER A 116 19.97 -11.58 -35.19
C SER A 116 20.74 -11.09 -36.42
N ASP A 117 21.06 -9.79 -36.45
CA ASP A 117 21.80 -9.16 -37.56
C ASP A 117 23.31 -9.45 -37.52
N GLY A 118 23.81 -10.03 -36.43
CA GLY A 118 25.24 -10.35 -36.26
C GLY A 118 26.12 -9.11 -36.17
N THR A 119 25.63 -8.04 -35.52
CA THR A 119 26.35 -6.76 -35.39
C THR A 119 26.93 -6.58 -33.96
N PRO A 120 28.14 -7.11 -33.68
CA PRO A 120 28.66 -7.20 -32.30
C PRO A 120 28.87 -5.84 -31.64
N GLU A 121 29.25 -4.81 -32.39
CA GLU A 121 29.44 -3.45 -31.84
C GLU A 121 28.12 -2.84 -31.33
N VAL A 122 27.01 -3.10 -32.04
CA VAL A 122 25.68 -2.64 -31.64
C VAL A 122 25.20 -3.46 -30.45
N GLU A 123 25.42 -4.77 -30.48
CA GLU A 123 25.11 -5.67 -29.36
C GLU A 123 25.77 -5.19 -28.06
N ASP A 124 27.09 -4.99 -28.06
CA ASP A 124 27.84 -4.57 -26.87
C ASP A 124 27.39 -3.21 -26.34
N LYS A 125 27.11 -2.27 -27.27
CA LYS A 125 26.57 -0.95 -26.90
C LYS A 125 25.21 -1.08 -26.24
N VAL A 126 24.29 -1.87 -26.81
CA VAL A 126 22.94 -2.05 -26.26
C VAL A 126 22.99 -2.79 -24.92
N ARG A 127 23.85 -3.81 -24.78
CA ARG A 127 24.08 -4.50 -23.48
C ARG A 127 24.57 -3.55 -22.41
N SER A 128 25.49 -2.65 -22.75
CA SER A 128 26.02 -1.66 -21.80
C SER A 128 24.94 -0.68 -21.35
N GLN A 129 24.12 -0.18 -22.29
CA GLN A 129 22.98 0.68 -21.99
C GLN A 129 21.91 -0.01 -21.15
N LEU A 130 21.64 -1.29 -21.42
CA LEU A 130 20.67 -2.08 -20.66
C LEU A 130 21.14 -2.22 -19.20
N ARG A 131 22.40 -2.57 -18.97
CA ARG A 131 22.97 -2.68 -17.61
C ARG A 131 22.88 -1.38 -16.82
N GLU A 132 23.15 -0.24 -17.46
CA GLU A 132 23.06 1.07 -16.82
C GLU A 132 21.62 1.39 -16.38
N ILE A 133 20.63 1.07 -17.22
CA ILE A 133 19.21 1.29 -16.93
C ILE A 133 18.68 0.30 -15.89
N GLU A 134 19.10 -0.96 -15.96
CA GLU A 134 18.73 -2.01 -14.99
C GLU A 134 19.17 -1.63 -13.56
N GLN A 135 20.32 -0.97 -13.40
CA GLN A 135 20.82 -0.49 -12.11
C GLN A 135 19.96 0.62 -11.47
N GLN A 136 19.05 1.23 -12.23
CA GLN A 136 18.19 2.30 -11.74
C GLN A 136 16.80 1.79 -11.30
N ASP A 137 16.42 0.56 -11.65
CA ASP A 137 15.15 -0.06 -11.24
C ASP A 137 15.32 -0.74 -9.87
N PRO A 138 14.71 -0.20 -8.79
CA PRO A 138 14.93 -0.72 -7.44
C PRO A 138 14.42 -2.17 -7.27
N GLU A 139 13.36 -2.58 -7.96
CA GLU A 139 12.85 -3.96 -7.85
C GLU A 139 13.82 -4.95 -8.50
N LEU A 140 14.37 -4.60 -9.66
CA LEU A 140 15.32 -5.46 -10.36
C LEU A 140 16.65 -5.55 -9.60
N VAL A 141 17.16 -4.43 -9.10
CA VAL A 141 18.38 -4.41 -8.28
C VAL A 141 18.19 -5.24 -7.01
N TYR A 142 17.06 -5.10 -6.33
CA TYR A 142 16.75 -5.91 -5.15
C TYR A 142 16.82 -7.41 -5.46
N GLU A 143 16.18 -7.84 -6.56
CA GLU A 143 16.21 -9.24 -6.99
C GLU A 143 17.62 -9.74 -7.33
N MET A 144 18.39 -8.94 -8.08
CA MET A 144 19.76 -9.30 -8.47
C MET A 144 20.69 -9.42 -7.27
N GLU A 145 20.67 -8.43 -6.39
CA GLU A 145 21.52 -8.40 -5.19
C GLU A 145 21.17 -9.54 -4.22
N LEU A 146 19.90 -9.94 -4.11
CA LEU A 146 19.52 -11.13 -3.34
C LEU A 146 20.09 -12.43 -3.92
N LYS A 147 20.15 -12.57 -5.25
CA LYS A 147 20.75 -13.74 -5.91
C LYS A 147 22.26 -13.77 -5.68
N ASP A 148 22.93 -12.63 -5.83
CA ASP A 148 24.37 -12.52 -5.63
C ASP A 148 24.75 -12.71 -4.16
N LEU A 149 23.94 -12.22 -3.21
CA LEU A 149 24.03 -12.51 -1.78
C LEU A 149 24.01 -14.01 -1.50
N GLN A 150 23.05 -14.74 -2.08
CA GLN A 150 22.93 -16.19 -1.89
C GLN A 150 24.15 -16.93 -2.47
N LEU A 151 24.62 -16.52 -3.65
CA LEU A 151 25.81 -17.10 -4.29
C LEU A 151 27.08 -16.83 -3.48
N ALA A 152 27.26 -15.60 -2.98
CA ALA A 152 28.39 -15.23 -2.13
C ALA A 152 28.40 -16.05 -0.83
N LYS A 153 27.23 -16.22 -0.18
CA LYS A 153 27.07 -17.10 0.99
C LYS A 153 27.42 -18.55 0.66
N ALA A 154 26.91 -19.10 -0.46
CA ALA A 154 27.18 -20.46 -0.88
C ALA A 154 28.66 -20.72 -1.20
N THR A 155 29.40 -19.69 -1.63
CA THR A 155 30.83 -19.75 -1.93
C THR A 155 31.73 -19.35 -0.75
N GLY A 156 31.16 -19.04 0.41
CA GLY A 156 31.91 -18.65 1.62
C GLY A 156 32.55 -17.26 1.55
N LYS A 157 32.12 -16.40 0.63
CA LYS A 157 32.61 -15.03 0.48
C LYS A 157 31.80 -14.08 1.36
N THR A 158 32.20 -13.93 2.62
CA THR A 158 31.47 -13.14 3.63
C THR A 158 31.34 -11.66 3.26
N ASP A 159 32.42 -11.05 2.79
CA ASP A 159 32.47 -9.61 2.52
C ASP A 159 31.60 -9.23 1.31
N ASP A 160 31.63 -10.07 0.27
CA ASP A 160 30.74 -9.91 -0.88
C ASP A 160 29.28 -10.08 -0.46
N ALA A 161 28.99 -11.06 0.41
CA ALA A 161 27.64 -11.27 0.92
C ALA A 161 27.14 -10.07 1.73
N GLU A 162 27.97 -9.47 2.58
CA GLU A 162 27.60 -8.27 3.32
C GLU A 162 27.26 -7.11 2.37
N ARG A 163 28.15 -6.83 1.40
CA ARG A 163 27.92 -5.77 0.41
C ARG A 163 26.63 -5.96 -0.40
N HIS A 164 26.39 -7.18 -0.89
CA HIS A 164 25.16 -7.50 -1.62
C HIS A 164 23.91 -7.39 -0.73
N GLY A 165 24.03 -7.75 0.54
CA GLY A 165 22.96 -7.57 1.53
C GLY A 165 22.60 -6.10 1.75
N GLU A 166 23.60 -5.24 1.91
CA GLU A 166 23.41 -3.79 2.07
C GLU A 166 22.75 -3.16 0.84
N ASN A 167 23.25 -3.48 -0.35
CA ASN A 167 22.68 -2.99 -1.62
C ASN A 167 21.24 -3.44 -1.82
N ALA A 168 20.94 -4.71 -1.51
CA ALA A 168 19.59 -5.24 -1.59
C ALA A 168 18.64 -4.46 -0.65
N MET A 169 19.06 -4.21 0.59
CA MET A 169 18.24 -3.48 1.56
C MET A 169 18.05 -2.00 1.18
N GLU A 170 19.05 -1.38 0.56
CA GLU A 170 18.93 -0.02 0.02
C GLU A 170 17.89 0.04 -1.09
N ALA A 171 17.96 -0.89 -2.06
CA ALA A 171 17.00 -0.98 -3.15
C ALA A 171 15.59 -1.29 -2.62
N ARG A 172 15.47 -2.21 -1.65
CA ARG A 172 14.20 -2.57 -0.99
C ARG A 172 13.52 -1.35 -0.37
N GLY A 173 14.28 -0.45 0.25
CA GLY A 173 13.75 0.79 0.84
C GLY A 173 13.14 1.77 -0.17
N CYS A 174 13.44 1.62 -1.47
CA CYS A 174 12.84 2.45 -2.52
C CYS A 174 11.55 1.86 -3.10
N ILE A 175 11.26 0.59 -2.84
CA ILE A 175 10.09 -0.09 -3.38
C ILE A 175 8.88 0.25 -2.49
N PRO A 176 7.83 0.90 -3.02
CA PRO A 176 6.71 1.36 -2.20
C PRO A 176 5.98 0.25 -1.46
N ALA A 177 5.96 -0.97 -2.02
CA ALA A 177 5.34 -2.14 -1.39
C ALA A 177 5.95 -2.46 -0.01
N PHE A 178 7.21 -2.10 0.22
CA PHE A 178 7.95 -2.29 1.47
C PHE A 178 7.90 -1.08 2.41
N ASN A 179 7.20 0.00 2.01
CA ASN A 179 7.10 1.25 2.77
C ASN A 179 5.67 1.48 3.31
N LEU A 180 4.92 0.40 3.52
CA LEU A 180 3.56 0.45 4.08
C LEU A 180 3.51 0.23 5.60
N GLU A 181 4.64 0.16 6.29
CA GLU A 181 4.66 -0.11 7.74
C GLU A 181 3.86 0.94 8.54
N GLY A 182 3.15 0.51 9.58
CA GLY A 182 2.44 1.37 10.53
C GLY A 182 0.93 1.29 10.44
N LEU A 183 0.25 2.31 10.99
CA LEU A 183 -1.20 2.36 11.11
C LEU A 183 -1.89 2.81 9.82
N TRP A 184 -3.03 2.19 9.54
CA TRP A 184 -3.89 2.47 8.39
C TRP A 184 -5.35 2.30 8.76
N VAL A 185 -6.24 3.07 8.15
CA VAL A 185 -7.70 2.98 8.37
C VAL A 185 -8.41 2.67 7.06
N GLY A 186 -9.35 1.73 7.10
CA GLY A 186 -10.18 1.35 5.96
C GLY A 186 -11.62 1.00 6.38
N LYS A 187 -12.57 1.13 5.45
CA LYS A 187 -14.00 0.89 5.72
C LYS A 187 -14.38 -0.57 5.41
N TYR A 188 -14.72 -1.34 6.44
CA TYR A 188 -15.11 -2.76 6.36
C TYR A 188 -16.63 -2.92 6.19
N GLY A 189 -17.18 -2.31 5.13
CA GLY A 189 -18.61 -2.42 4.80
C GLY A 189 -19.51 -1.92 5.93
N HIS A 190 -20.37 -2.81 6.45
CA HIS A 190 -21.33 -2.50 7.52
C HIS A 190 -20.70 -2.46 8.92
N HIS A 191 -19.45 -2.88 9.08
CA HIS A 191 -18.72 -2.79 10.34
C HIS A 191 -18.15 -1.38 10.60
N GLY A 192 -18.20 -0.50 9.60
CA GLY A 192 -17.65 0.85 9.72
C GLY A 192 -16.15 0.90 9.44
N TYR A 193 -15.45 1.84 10.07
CA TYR A 193 -14.02 2.03 9.90
C TYR A 193 -13.24 1.15 10.87
N GLU A 194 -12.25 0.46 10.34
CA GLU A 194 -11.32 -0.33 11.14
C GLU A 194 -9.88 0.10 10.87
N MET A 195 -9.09 0.12 11.92
CA MET A 195 -7.67 0.36 11.89
C MET A 195 -6.89 -0.94 11.83
N ILE A 196 -5.85 -0.96 11.01
CA ILE A 196 -4.90 -2.06 10.92
C ILE A 196 -3.49 -1.55 11.17
N ASN A 197 -2.61 -2.43 11.64
CA ASN A 197 -1.18 -2.21 11.72
C ASN A 197 -0.49 -3.12 10.71
N VAL A 198 0.21 -2.51 9.77
CA VAL A 198 0.99 -3.22 8.75
C VAL A 198 2.42 -3.36 9.24
N THR A 199 2.96 -4.57 9.14
CA THR A 199 4.36 -4.89 9.45
C THR A 199 4.91 -5.89 8.44
N TYR A 200 6.20 -6.22 8.54
CA TYR A 200 6.90 -7.09 7.60
C TYR A 200 7.61 -8.25 8.31
N GLN A 201 7.51 -9.44 7.73
CA GLN A 201 8.35 -10.59 8.06
C GLN A 201 9.14 -10.98 6.81
N GLY A 202 10.35 -10.44 6.67
CA GLY A 202 11.12 -10.53 5.44
C GLY A 202 10.41 -9.86 4.26
N ASP A 203 10.05 -10.65 3.26
CA ASP A 203 9.31 -10.20 2.07
C ASP A 203 7.80 -10.43 2.18
N GLN A 204 7.30 -10.79 3.37
CA GLN A 204 5.87 -10.92 3.61
C GLN A 204 5.34 -9.69 4.35
N LEU A 205 4.33 -9.03 3.78
CA LEU A 205 3.56 -8.00 4.46
C LEU A 205 2.44 -8.66 5.26
N ILE A 206 2.27 -8.24 6.51
CA ILE A 206 1.23 -8.76 7.41
C ILE A 206 0.45 -7.58 7.99
N ALA A 207 -0.87 -7.60 7.85
CA ALA A 207 -1.77 -6.59 8.39
C ALA A 207 -2.58 -7.16 9.55
N TYR A 208 -2.38 -6.61 10.75
CA TYR A 208 -3.10 -6.97 11.97
C TYR A 208 -4.24 -6.00 12.24
N LYS A 209 -5.40 -6.50 12.67
CA LYS A 209 -6.51 -5.67 13.16
C LYS A 209 -6.11 -4.98 14.47
N VAL A 210 -6.06 -3.65 14.46
CA VAL A 210 -5.83 -2.82 15.66
C VAL A 210 -7.15 -2.53 16.33
N THR A 211 -8.14 -2.17 15.52
CA THR A 211 -9.56 -2.27 15.86
C THR A 211 -10.08 -3.50 15.11
N GLY A 212 -10.99 -4.23 15.73
CA GLY A 212 -11.51 -5.47 15.17
C GLY A 212 -13.01 -5.53 15.31
N ASP A 213 -13.59 -6.38 14.50
CA ASP A 213 -15.04 -6.54 14.41
C ASP A 213 -15.45 -7.91 14.96
N LYS A 214 -16.77 -8.19 14.93
CA LYS A 214 -17.32 -9.47 15.38
C LYS A 214 -16.82 -10.66 14.54
N ASN A 215 -16.37 -10.43 13.31
CA ASN A 215 -15.93 -11.47 12.38
C ASN A 215 -14.41 -11.69 12.52
N VAL A 216 -13.58 -10.67 12.35
CA VAL A 216 -12.13 -10.73 12.55
C VAL A 216 -11.74 -9.78 13.71
N PRO A 217 -11.47 -10.34 14.91
CA PRO A 217 -11.27 -9.53 16.11
C PRO A 217 -9.91 -8.84 16.13
N LYS A 218 -9.77 -7.92 17.08
CA LYS A 218 -8.52 -7.20 17.33
C LYS A 218 -7.38 -8.17 17.65
N GLY A 219 -6.21 -7.88 17.09
CA GLY A 219 -5.00 -8.69 17.21
C GLY A 219 -4.87 -9.77 16.13
N GLU A 220 -5.95 -10.11 15.42
CA GLU A 220 -5.91 -11.10 14.34
C GLU A 220 -5.38 -10.51 13.03
N ILE A 221 -4.80 -11.36 12.20
CA ILE A 221 -4.36 -10.97 10.86
C ILE A 221 -5.59 -10.83 9.97
N THR A 222 -5.77 -9.66 9.35
CA THR A 222 -6.82 -9.41 8.36
C THR A 222 -6.38 -9.83 6.96
N PHE A 223 -5.12 -9.61 6.60
CA PHE A 223 -4.54 -10.09 5.35
C PHE A 223 -3.01 -10.17 5.41
N GLN A 224 -2.44 -10.98 4.52
CA GLN A 224 -1.00 -11.08 4.29
C GLN A 224 -0.70 -11.07 2.80
N VAL A 225 0.47 -10.58 2.41
CA VAL A 225 0.85 -10.39 0.99
C VAL A 225 2.28 -10.90 0.79
N ASP A 226 2.49 -11.70 -0.24
CA ASP A 226 3.84 -12.10 -0.65
C ASP A 226 4.41 -11.04 -1.60
N LEU A 227 5.45 -10.35 -1.14
CA LEU A 227 6.18 -9.34 -1.90
C LEU A 227 7.53 -9.88 -2.39
N SER A 228 7.79 -11.18 -2.25
CA SER A 228 9.02 -11.79 -2.73
C SER A 228 9.22 -11.48 -4.21
N PRO A 229 10.45 -11.15 -4.65
CA PRO A 229 10.76 -11.10 -6.06
C PRO A 229 10.36 -12.40 -6.75
N ILE A 230 9.90 -12.31 -7.99
CA ILE A 230 9.36 -13.45 -8.74
C ILE A 230 10.43 -14.55 -8.78
N LYS A 231 10.22 -15.63 -8.03
CA LYS A 231 11.14 -16.75 -8.03
C LYS A 231 11.03 -17.45 -9.39
N PRO A 232 12.10 -17.54 -10.19
CA PRO A 232 12.09 -18.41 -11.36
C PRO A 232 11.87 -19.84 -10.85
N LYS A 233 10.68 -20.40 -11.07
CA LYS A 233 10.37 -21.76 -10.61
C LYS A 233 11.35 -22.74 -11.25
N ALA A 234 11.78 -23.72 -10.46
CA ALA A 234 12.49 -24.87 -10.98
C ALA A 234 11.65 -25.51 -12.10
N ILE A 235 12.30 -25.79 -13.23
CA ILE A 235 11.70 -26.38 -14.42
C ILE A 235 11.07 -27.73 -14.03
N GLY A 236 9.75 -27.77 -13.77
CA GLY A 236 9.07 -29.02 -13.40
C GLY A 236 7.74 -28.91 -12.63
N SER A 237 7.47 -27.81 -11.92
CA SER A 237 6.19 -27.64 -11.20
C SER A 237 5.16 -26.89 -12.06
N GLY A 238 4.17 -27.61 -12.59
CA GLY A 238 3.26 -27.23 -13.69
C GLY A 238 2.28 -26.04 -13.51
N LYS A 239 2.55 -25.05 -12.67
CA LYS A 239 1.79 -23.78 -12.65
C LYS A 239 2.73 -22.63 -12.28
N MET A 240 3.08 -21.77 -13.24
CA MET A 240 3.94 -20.61 -12.99
C MET A 240 3.21 -19.63 -12.06
N ASP A 241 3.87 -19.22 -10.99
CA ASP A 241 3.44 -18.06 -10.23
C ASP A 241 3.90 -16.81 -10.99
N MET A 242 3.13 -16.46 -12.02
CA MET A 242 3.37 -15.23 -12.74
C MET A 242 2.95 -14.04 -11.86
N PRO A 243 3.72 -12.94 -11.86
CA PRO A 243 3.30 -11.71 -11.22
C PRO A 243 1.94 -11.30 -11.77
N LEU A 244 1.12 -10.68 -10.92
CA LEU A 244 -0.13 -10.11 -11.38
C LEU A 244 0.17 -8.94 -12.31
N GLN A 245 -0.58 -8.85 -13.41
CA GLN A 245 -0.44 -7.73 -14.32
C GLN A 245 -0.93 -6.44 -13.63
N PRO A 246 -0.17 -5.33 -13.71
CA PRO A 246 -0.60 -4.04 -13.19
C PRO A 246 -1.94 -3.59 -13.79
N ILE A 247 -2.74 -2.86 -13.02
CA ILE A 247 -3.99 -2.26 -13.51
C ILE A 247 -3.61 -1.03 -14.32
N SER A 248 -4.00 -0.98 -15.58
CA SER A 248 -3.83 0.21 -16.41
C SER A 248 -4.98 1.19 -16.16
N LEU A 249 -4.65 2.43 -15.82
CA LEU A 249 -5.62 3.46 -15.52
C LEU A 249 -5.98 4.25 -16.79
N THR A 250 -7.21 4.77 -16.83
CA THR A 250 -7.62 5.76 -17.83
C THR A 250 -6.84 7.07 -17.63
N GLU A 251 -6.75 7.92 -18.65
CA GLU A 251 -5.99 9.18 -18.55
C GLU A 251 -6.50 10.12 -17.44
N LYS A 252 -7.83 10.16 -17.22
CA LYS A 252 -8.45 10.90 -16.11
C LYS A 252 -8.00 10.36 -14.75
N ALA A 253 -8.07 9.04 -14.57
CA ALA A 253 -7.66 8.39 -13.32
C ALA A 253 -6.14 8.51 -13.10
N ALA A 254 -5.35 8.37 -14.16
CA ALA A 254 -3.90 8.53 -14.11
C ALA A 254 -3.50 9.94 -13.68
N LYS A 255 -4.20 10.97 -14.17
CA LYS A 255 -4.00 12.35 -13.72
C LYS A 255 -4.36 12.55 -12.24
N LYS A 256 -5.41 11.89 -11.75
CA LYS A 256 -5.83 11.94 -10.34
C LYS A 256 -4.80 11.28 -9.42
N TRP A 257 -4.27 10.13 -9.83
CA TRP A 257 -3.38 9.30 -9.00
C TRP A 257 -1.89 9.57 -9.22
N GLY A 258 -1.53 10.31 -10.26
CA GLY A 258 -0.13 10.59 -10.60
C GLY A 258 0.61 9.39 -11.21
N THR A 259 -0.11 8.33 -11.61
CA THR A 259 0.48 7.18 -12.29
C THR A 259 -0.47 6.52 -13.26
N LYS A 260 0.06 5.99 -14.37
CA LYS A 260 -0.73 5.27 -15.38
C LYS A 260 -1.03 3.82 -15.03
N GLN A 261 -0.28 3.23 -14.10
CA GLN A 261 -0.43 1.81 -13.77
C GLN A 261 -0.29 1.58 -12.27
N LEU A 262 -1.15 0.73 -11.72
CA LEU A 262 -1.14 0.33 -10.32
C LEU A 262 -0.58 -1.10 -10.18
N PRO A 263 0.56 -1.29 -9.51
CA PRO A 263 1.11 -2.60 -9.19
C PRO A 263 0.14 -3.45 -8.38
N ARG A 264 0.21 -4.76 -8.60
CA ARG A 264 -0.59 -5.77 -7.92
C ARG A 264 0.28 -6.85 -7.32
N TYR A 265 -0.01 -7.20 -6.08
CA TYR A 265 0.66 -8.29 -5.37
C TYR A 265 -0.38 -9.28 -4.86
N ARG A 266 -0.01 -10.56 -4.86
CA ARG A 266 -0.89 -11.62 -4.39
C ARG A 266 -0.88 -11.63 -2.88
N GLY A 267 -2.06 -11.80 -2.30
CA GLY A 267 -2.22 -11.95 -0.88
C GLY A 267 -3.27 -12.97 -0.51
N LEU A 268 -3.41 -13.18 0.79
CA LEU A 268 -4.47 -13.95 1.39
C LEU A 268 -5.19 -13.05 2.38
N GLY A 269 -6.50 -12.92 2.23
CA GLY A 269 -7.36 -12.21 3.16
C GLY A 269 -8.03 -13.20 4.11
N HIS A 270 -8.06 -12.88 5.40
CA HIS A 270 -8.73 -13.68 6.41
C HIS A 270 -10.19 -13.26 6.49
N VAL A 271 -11.10 -14.24 6.41
CA VAL A 271 -12.52 -14.03 6.67
C VAL A 271 -13.03 -15.08 7.63
N ALA A 272 -14.00 -14.72 8.44
CA ALA A 272 -14.63 -15.61 9.39
C ALA A 272 -16.09 -15.23 9.58
N GLU A 273 -16.88 -16.15 10.11
CA GLU A 273 -18.23 -15.88 10.59
C GLU A 273 -18.19 -15.13 11.93
N PRO A 274 -19.34 -14.60 12.43
CA PRO A 274 -19.38 -13.91 13.71
C PRO A 274 -18.82 -14.76 14.85
N ARG A 275 -18.10 -14.11 15.77
CA ARG A 275 -17.28 -14.72 16.84
C ARG A 275 -16.03 -15.43 16.32
N PHE A 276 -15.52 -15.01 15.17
CA PHE A 276 -14.33 -15.58 14.53
C PHE A 276 -14.43 -17.10 14.32
N SER A 277 -15.65 -17.60 14.10
CA SER A 277 -15.87 -19.00 13.79
C SER A 277 -15.60 -19.27 12.31
N ASN A 278 -15.15 -20.48 11.98
CA ASN A 278 -14.94 -20.91 10.59
C ASN A 278 -14.00 -19.97 9.82
N GLY A 279 -12.92 -19.52 10.47
CA GLY A 279 -11.90 -18.67 9.87
C GLY A 279 -11.22 -19.36 8.70
N GLN A 280 -11.18 -18.69 7.54
CA GLN A 280 -10.56 -19.19 6.33
C GLN A 280 -9.78 -18.09 5.60
N TRP A 281 -8.69 -18.50 4.96
CA TRP A 281 -7.92 -17.65 4.07
C TRP A 281 -8.50 -17.71 2.67
N MET A 282 -8.75 -16.55 2.09
CA MET A 282 -9.21 -16.39 0.71
C MET A 282 -8.18 -15.68 -0.12
N GLU A 283 -8.16 -15.96 -1.42
CA GLU A 283 -7.31 -15.26 -2.36
C GLU A 283 -7.63 -13.76 -2.36
N GLY A 284 -6.59 -12.95 -2.22
CA GLY A 284 -6.71 -11.50 -2.24
C GLY A 284 -5.58 -10.85 -3.02
N GLN A 285 -5.71 -9.55 -3.22
CA GLN A 285 -4.74 -8.77 -3.98
C GLN A 285 -4.50 -7.43 -3.31
N LEU A 286 -3.24 -7.12 -3.07
CA LEU A 286 -2.81 -5.78 -2.70
C LEU A 286 -2.63 -4.96 -3.98
N ILE A 287 -3.26 -3.79 -4.03
CA ILE A 287 -3.14 -2.82 -5.11
C ILE A 287 -2.53 -1.56 -4.52
N LEU A 288 -1.34 -1.19 -5.00
CA LEU A 288 -0.66 0.03 -4.56
C LEU A 288 -1.16 1.23 -5.36
N ILE A 289 -1.65 2.24 -4.67
CA ILE A 289 -2.19 3.45 -5.29
C ILE A 289 -1.18 4.58 -5.16
N SER A 290 -0.72 4.85 -3.94
CA SER A 290 0.35 5.81 -3.64
C SER A 290 1.07 5.40 -2.35
N GLN A 291 1.94 6.28 -1.82
CA GLN A 291 2.56 6.08 -0.50
C GLN A 291 1.56 6.26 0.66
N GLU A 292 0.48 7.01 0.41
CA GLU A 292 -0.53 7.38 1.41
C GLU A 292 -1.80 6.53 1.31
N TYR A 293 -1.95 5.77 0.22
CA TYR A 293 -3.12 4.96 -0.05
C TYR A 293 -2.75 3.62 -0.69
N PHE A 294 -3.40 2.56 -0.24
CA PHE A 294 -3.44 1.28 -0.94
C PHE A 294 -4.83 0.68 -0.82
N SER A 295 -5.08 -0.43 -1.52
CA SER A 295 -6.29 -1.23 -1.29
C SER A 295 -5.98 -2.71 -1.26
N PHE A 296 -6.83 -3.45 -0.56
CA PHE A 296 -6.82 -4.91 -0.59
C PHE A 296 -8.16 -5.41 -1.10
N ALA A 297 -8.14 -6.27 -2.11
CA ALA A 297 -9.31 -6.86 -2.73
C ALA A 297 -9.40 -8.36 -2.37
N TRP A 298 -10.49 -8.77 -1.71
CA TRP A 298 -10.85 -10.16 -1.49
C TRP A 298 -11.59 -10.68 -2.72
N ILE A 299 -10.92 -11.46 -3.56
CA ILE A 299 -11.43 -11.83 -4.89
C ILE A 299 -12.74 -12.63 -4.80
N PRO A 300 -12.85 -13.71 -3.99
CA PRO A 300 -14.02 -14.58 -4.01
C PRO A 300 -15.32 -13.90 -3.56
N ILE A 301 -15.22 -12.82 -2.77
CA ILE A 301 -16.38 -12.07 -2.25
C ILE A 301 -16.49 -10.68 -2.88
N GLU A 302 -15.71 -10.40 -3.93
CA GLU A 302 -15.75 -9.16 -4.72
C GLU A 302 -15.71 -7.88 -3.86
N THR A 303 -15.02 -7.94 -2.72
CA THR A 303 -14.94 -6.83 -1.76
C THR A 303 -13.57 -6.19 -1.82
N GLN A 304 -13.52 -4.87 -2.02
CA GLN A 304 -12.28 -4.09 -2.03
C GLN A 304 -12.33 -3.03 -0.94
N ILE A 305 -11.31 -3.01 -0.09
CA ILE A 305 -11.16 -2.01 0.98
C ILE A 305 -9.98 -1.12 0.65
N PHE A 306 -10.22 0.19 0.68
CA PHE A 306 -9.21 1.23 0.56
C PHE A 306 -8.70 1.60 1.95
N PHE A 307 -7.38 1.70 2.06
CA PHE A 307 -6.67 2.05 3.27
C PHE A 307 -5.94 3.37 3.06
N GLY A 308 -6.10 4.30 4.00
CA GLY A 308 -5.36 5.55 4.07
C GLY A 308 -4.65 5.70 5.41
N ARG A 309 -3.60 6.52 5.44
CA ARG A 309 -2.95 6.91 6.70
C ARG A 309 -3.94 7.73 7.55
N PRO A 310 -4.24 7.33 8.80
CA PRO A 310 -5.08 8.15 9.67
C PRO A 310 -4.32 9.39 10.12
N SER A 311 -5.05 10.48 10.41
CA SER A 311 -4.47 11.59 11.17
C SER A 311 -4.13 11.13 12.58
N PRO A 312 -3.17 11.77 13.27
CA PRO A 312 -2.86 11.44 14.67
C PRO A 312 -4.09 11.52 15.58
N GLU A 313 -4.97 12.50 15.36
CA GLU A 313 -6.20 12.69 16.15
C GLU A 313 -7.17 11.53 15.92
N LEU A 314 -7.42 11.16 14.67
CA LEU A 314 -8.27 10.02 14.34
C LEU A 314 -7.70 8.71 14.89
N ALA A 315 -6.38 8.53 14.79
CA ALA A 315 -5.72 7.35 15.33
C ALA A 315 -5.92 7.25 16.85
N LEU A 316 -5.73 8.35 17.59
CA LEU A 316 -5.95 8.40 19.03
C LEU A 316 -7.42 8.18 19.40
N LYS A 317 -8.36 8.78 18.65
CA LYS A 317 -9.81 8.57 18.84
C LYS A 317 -10.17 7.09 18.71
N MET A 318 -9.80 6.46 17.60
CA MET A 318 -10.07 5.04 17.36
C MET A 318 -9.41 4.11 18.38
N LEU A 319 -8.20 4.44 18.88
CA LEU A 319 -7.52 3.66 19.92
C LEU A 319 -8.20 3.79 21.29
N ARG A 320 -8.77 4.96 21.60
CA ARG A 320 -9.53 5.24 22.82
C ARG A 320 -10.85 4.48 22.83
N GLU A 321 -11.63 4.61 21.75
CA GLU A 321 -12.93 3.95 21.58
C GLU A 321 -12.83 2.42 21.62
N ASN A 322 -11.77 1.85 21.02
CA ASN A 322 -11.56 0.39 20.98
C ASN A 322 -10.77 -0.15 22.19
N GLY A 323 -10.77 0.59 23.30
CA GLY A 323 -10.39 0.07 24.61
C GLY A 323 -8.93 -0.32 24.76
N VAL A 324 -7.98 0.29 24.02
CA VAL A 324 -6.55 0.12 24.35
C VAL A 324 -6.25 0.66 25.76
N SER A 325 -7.08 1.57 26.28
CA SER A 325 -7.00 2.09 27.66
C SER A 325 -7.83 1.32 28.69
N ALA A 326 -8.63 0.31 28.29
CA ALA A 326 -9.61 -0.33 29.18
C ALA A 326 -9.06 -1.49 30.03
N SER A 327 -7.75 -1.53 30.29
CA SER A 327 -7.22 -2.35 31.40
C SER A 327 -7.38 -1.66 32.76
N GLY A 328 -7.75 -0.38 32.78
CA GLY A 328 -8.47 0.22 33.90
C GLY A 328 -9.94 0.27 33.51
N GLY A 329 -10.78 -0.58 34.11
CA GLY A 329 -12.19 -0.68 33.75
C GLY A 329 -12.94 0.61 34.02
N LEU A 330 -13.05 1.48 33.02
CA LEU A 330 -14.09 2.49 32.97
C LEU A 330 -15.42 1.73 32.98
N LYS A 331 -16.02 1.64 34.16
CA LYS A 331 -17.40 1.19 34.31
C LYS A 331 -18.23 2.11 33.44
N ALA A 332 -18.91 1.58 32.42
CA ALA A 332 -19.99 2.30 31.78
C ALA A 332 -21.01 2.63 32.87
N TRP A 333 -21.04 3.89 33.30
CA TRP A 333 -21.91 4.35 34.37
C TRP A 333 -23.34 4.42 33.83
N GLU A 334 -24.14 3.37 34.06
CA GLU A 334 -25.58 3.38 33.71
C GLU A 334 -26.36 4.42 34.53
N SER A 335 -25.82 4.81 35.68
CA SER A 335 -26.34 5.89 36.51
C SER A 335 -25.20 6.64 37.19
N PRO A 336 -25.34 7.95 37.44
CA PRO A 336 -24.35 8.71 38.17
C PRO A 336 -24.12 8.06 39.54
N PRO A 337 -22.85 7.91 39.97
CA PRO A 337 -22.57 7.43 41.31
C PRO A 337 -23.22 8.34 42.36
N PRO A 338 -23.67 7.79 43.49
CA PRO A 338 -24.31 8.58 44.53
C PRO A 338 -23.30 9.59 45.12
N ILE A 339 -23.79 10.70 45.67
CA ILE A 339 -22.93 11.83 46.10
C ILE A 339 -21.97 11.47 47.25
N ASP A 340 -22.26 10.37 47.96
CA ASP A 340 -21.43 9.81 49.02
C ASP A 340 -20.43 8.75 48.52
N ALA A 341 -20.36 8.52 47.20
CA ALA A 341 -19.34 7.68 46.59
C ALA A 341 -17.93 8.23 46.84
N ASP A 342 -16.94 7.34 46.73
CA ASP A 342 -15.54 7.69 46.87
C ASP A 342 -15.15 8.83 45.90
N VAL A 343 -14.28 9.74 46.34
CA VAL A 343 -13.86 10.90 45.55
C VAL A 343 -13.22 10.48 44.22
N GLU A 344 -12.50 9.35 44.20
CA GLU A 344 -11.91 8.83 42.96
C GLU A 344 -12.99 8.32 41.99
N VAL A 345 -14.07 7.72 42.50
CA VAL A 345 -15.23 7.33 41.69
C VAL A 345 -15.94 8.54 41.08
N LEU A 346 -16.13 9.60 41.88
CA LEU A 346 -16.75 10.84 41.39
C LEU A 346 -15.86 11.57 40.37
N LYS A 347 -14.53 11.56 40.55
CA LYS A 347 -13.57 12.09 39.57
C LYS A 347 -13.60 11.31 38.26
N GLU A 348 -13.62 9.98 38.34
CA GLU A 348 -13.70 9.10 37.17
C GLU A 348 -15.01 9.33 36.40
N PHE A 349 -16.12 9.46 37.12
CA PHE A 349 -17.42 9.80 36.51
C PHE A 349 -17.40 11.19 35.85
N ALA A 350 -16.89 12.21 36.53
CA ALA A 350 -16.81 13.57 35.98
C ALA A 350 -15.89 13.65 34.75
N ALA A 351 -14.76 12.95 34.76
CA ALA A 351 -13.88 12.84 33.59
C ALA A 351 -14.59 12.17 32.41
N THR A 352 -15.34 11.09 32.68
CA THR A 352 -16.16 10.40 31.67
C THR A 352 -17.24 11.33 31.08
N CYS A 353 -17.92 12.12 31.91
CA CYS A 353 -18.92 13.08 31.44
C CYS A 353 -18.30 14.20 30.59
N LEU A 354 -17.13 14.71 30.97
CA LEU A 354 -16.43 15.74 30.19
C LEU A 354 -16.04 15.20 28.81
N ASP A 355 -15.51 13.98 28.75
CA ASP A 355 -15.18 13.32 27.48
C ASP A 355 -16.42 13.15 26.59
N LEU A 356 -17.55 12.67 27.14
CA LEU A 356 -18.81 12.54 26.40
C LEU A 356 -19.35 13.88 25.89
N THR A 357 -19.29 14.95 26.69
CA THR A 357 -19.74 16.28 26.25
C THR A 357 -18.85 16.90 25.17
N THR A 358 -17.56 16.54 25.13
CA THR A 358 -16.70 16.94 24.02
C THR A 358 -17.04 16.18 22.73
N GLU A 359 -17.50 14.94 22.82
CA GLU A 359 -17.93 14.15 21.66
C GLU A 359 -19.25 14.68 21.06
N ASP A 360 -20.26 15.00 21.87
CA ASP A 360 -21.54 15.55 21.39
C ASP A 360 -21.38 16.94 20.73
N ALA A 361 -20.43 17.74 21.21
CA ALA A 361 -20.12 19.05 20.63
C ALA A 361 -19.44 18.93 19.26
N GLU A 362 -18.70 17.84 19.01
CA GLU A 362 -18.08 17.53 17.72
C GLU A 362 -19.08 16.86 16.75
N GLU A 363 -20.00 16.04 17.23
CA GLU A 363 -21.08 15.44 16.38
C GLU A 363 -22.12 16.48 15.92
N SER A 364 -22.40 17.52 16.72
CA SER A 364 -23.26 18.63 16.26
C SER A 364 -22.60 19.52 15.19
N LEU A 365 -21.31 19.33 14.90
CA LEU A 365 -20.58 19.96 13.79
C LEU A 365 -20.50 19.04 12.55
N GLU A 366 -21.33 17.99 12.45
CA GLU A 366 -21.52 17.14 11.26
C GLU A 366 -22.16 17.86 10.05
N GLY A 367 -21.78 19.11 9.82
CA GLY A 367 -21.86 19.81 8.54
C GLY A 367 -20.49 19.92 7.87
N GLY A 368 -19.87 18.80 7.50
CA GLY A 368 -18.90 18.79 6.38
C GLY A 368 -17.40 18.67 6.66
N ALA A 369 -16.91 18.65 7.91
CA ALA A 369 -15.45 18.62 8.15
C ALA A 369 -14.83 17.21 8.20
N PHE A 370 -15.61 16.16 8.52
CA PHE A 370 -15.18 14.76 8.47
C PHE A 370 -15.52 14.05 7.16
N SER A 371 -15.77 14.84 6.11
CA SER A 371 -15.87 14.38 4.73
C SER A 371 -14.59 13.63 4.36
N CYS A 372 -14.66 12.31 4.49
CA CYS A 372 -13.74 11.40 3.86
C CYS A 372 -13.57 11.86 2.42
N ILE A 373 -12.32 11.94 1.96
CA ILE A 373 -11.84 12.40 0.65
C ILE A 373 -12.52 11.68 -0.56
N TRP A 374 -13.49 10.80 -0.31
CA TRP A 374 -14.25 9.99 -1.25
C TRP A 374 -15.77 10.00 -1.00
N HIS A 375 -16.40 11.18 -0.98
CA HIS A 375 -17.83 11.32 -1.29
C HIS A 375 -18.03 12.16 -2.56
N GLY A 376 -17.45 11.70 -3.66
CA GLY A 376 -17.89 12.10 -4.99
C GLY A 376 -19.18 11.37 -5.32
N VAL A 377 -20.32 11.92 -4.89
CA VAL A 377 -21.67 11.41 -5.22
C VAL A 377 -21.95 11.49 -6.74
N ASP A 378 -21.06 12.13 -7.50
CA ASP A 378 -21.12 12.28 -8.96
C ASP A 378 -20.37 11.19 -9.76
N THR A 379 -19.90 10.10 -9.13
CA THR A 379 -19.13 9.07 -9.86
C THR A 379 -19.90 7.77 -10.06
N GLU A 380 -20.96 7.81 -10.88
CA GLU A 380 -21.46 6.60 -11.56
C GLU A 380 -20.45 6.06 -12.61
N GLU A 381 -19.36 6.78 -12.90
CA GLU A 381 -18.26 6.27 -13.73
C GLU A 381 -17.23 5.52 -12.86
N CYS A 382 -17.39 4.20 -12.78
CA CYS A 382 -16.37 3.29 -12.29
C CYS A 382 -15.05 3.56 -13.04
N SER A 383 -14.05 4.11 -12.34
CA SER A 383 -12.79 4.61 -12.96
C SER A 383 -11.80 3.50 -13.32
N PHE A 384 -12.19 2.24 -13.16
CA PHE A 384 -11.39 1.05 -13.44
C PHE A 384 -12.02 0.33 -14.64
N GLN A 385 -11.25 0.20 -15.73
CA GLN A 385 -11.62 -0.56 -16.92
C GLN A 385 -11.11 -2.01 -16.85
#